data_AF-A0A7C5AKX0-F1
#
_entry.id   AF-A0A7C5AKX0-F1
#
_cell.length_a   1.000
_cell.length_b   1.000
_cell.length_c   1.000
_cell.angle_alpha   90.00
_cell.angle_beta   90.00
_cell.angle_gamma   90.00
#
_symmetry.space_group_name_H-M   'P 1'
#
loop_
_entity.id
_entity.type
_entity.pdbx_description
1 polymer ?
#
loop_
_entity_poly.entity_id
_entity_poly.type
_entity_poly.pdbx_seq_one_letter_code
_entity_poly.pdbx_strand_id
1 'polypeptide(L)' 'MSPHLKPIAEVPLLTGMRRGEILGLRWDQIRNGFIYLSETKSGKARQIPVSACLAQVLKELQQMNQLKSPPCLL' A
#
# COMPACT_ATOMS: atom_id res chain seq x y z
N MET A 1 13.39 17.21 -0.78
CA MET A 1 13.12 15.86 -0.24
C MET A 1 13.09 14.89 -1.40
N SER A 2 13.75 13.74 -1.28
CA SER A 2 13.70 12.73 -2.33
C SER A 2 12.26 12.23 -2.55
N PRO A 3 11.77 12.08 -3.79
CA PRO A 3 10.36 11.76 -4.07
C PRO A 3 9.84 10.49 -3.39
N HIS A 4 10.73 9.54 -3.11
CA HIS A 4 10.43 8.27 -2.46
C HIS A 4 10.25 8.35 -0.93
N LEU A 5 10.71 9.42 -0.27
CA LEU A 5 10.60 9.57 1.19
C LEU A 5 9.17 9.84 1.64
N LYS A 6 8.39 10.57 0.83
CA LYS A 6 7.02 10.96 1.15
C LYS A 6 6.11 9.72 1.32
N PRO A 7 6.03 8.78 0.36
CA PRO A 7 5.22 7.58 0.55
C PRO A 7 5.66 6.67 1.69
N ILE A 8 6.97 6.62 2.00
CA ILE A 8 7.52 5.83 3.11
C ILE A 8 7.00 6.36 4.47
N ALA A 9 6.72 7.66 4.57
CA ALA A 9 6.16 8.27 5.78
C ALA A 9 4.62 8.23 5.80
N GLU A 10 3.98 8.52 4.66
CA GLU A 10 2.52 8.67 4.58
C GLU A 10 1.76 7.34 4.63
N VAL A 11 2.25 6.28 3.98
CA VAL A 11 1.57 4.98 3.98
C VAL A 11 1.41 4.41 5.40
N PRO A 12 2.46 4.31 6.25
CA PRO A 12 2.29 3.86 7.63
C PRO A 12 1.37 4.77 8.44
N LEU A 13 1.44 6.09 8.23
CA LEU A 13 0.59 7.06 8.93
C LEU A 13 -0.90 6.86 8.61
N LEU A 14 -1.22 6.56 7.35
CA LEU A 14 -2.60 6.39 6.88
C LEU A 14 -3.17 4.99 7.18
N THR A 15 -2.33 3.97 7.30
CA THR A 15 -2.76 2.56 7.37
C THR A 15 -2.49 1.88 8.70
N GLY A 16 -1.57 2.42 9.52
CA GLY A 16 -1.08 1.74 10.72
C GLY A 16 -0.34 0.42 10.44
N MET A 17 0.10 0.21 9.21
CA MET A 17 0.84 -1.00 8.81
C MET A 17 2.25 -1.00 9.39
N ARG A 18 2.74 -2.19 9.75
CA ARG A 18 4.13 -2.38 10.18
C ARG A 18 5.08 -2.26 8.99
N ARG A 19 6.34 -1.89 9.24
CA ARG A 19 7.39 -1.81 8.21
C ARG A 19 7.44 -3.05 7.31
N GLY A 20 7.36 -4.26 7.88
CA GLY A 20 7.37 -5.50 7.10
C GLY A 20 6.12 -5.70 6.24
N GLU A 21 4.96 -5.23 6.68
CA GLU A 21 3.71 -5.29 5.92
C GLU A 21 3.76 -4.32 4.73
N ILE A 22 4.35 -3.12 4.93
CA ILE A 22 4.50 -2.09 3.88
C ILE A 22 5.51 -2.53 2.83
N LEU A 23 6.68 -3.00 3.27
CA LEU A 23 7.75 -3.44 2.35
C LEU A 23 7.39 -4.71 1.59
N GLY A 24 6.48 -5.52 2.13
CA GLY A 24 5.97 -6.74 1.48
C GLY A 24 4.63 -6.55 0.77
N LEU A 25 4.08 -5.35 0.74
CA LEU A 25 2.78 -5.07 0.12
C LEU A 25 2.87 -5.27 -1.40
N ARG A 26 1.95 -6.05 -1.93
CA ARG A 26 1.84 -6.31 -3.37
C ARG A 26 0.55 -5.71 -3.93
N TRP A 27 0.56 -5.36 -5.22
CA TRP A 27 -0.59 -4.75 -5.90
C TRP A 27 -1.82 -5.66 -5.95
N ASP A 28 -1.66 -6.98 -6.01
CA ASP A 28 -2.76 -7.97 -5.96
C ASP A 28 -3.52 -7.93 -4.61
N GLN A 29 -2.87 -7.42 -3.56
CA GLN A 29 -3.49 -7.22 -2.25
C GLN A 29 -4.29 -5.93 -2.15
N ILE A 30 -4.25 -5.05 -3.14
CA ILE A 30 -5.00 -3.79 -3.18
C ILE A 30 -6.11 -3.94 -4.21
N ARG A 31 -7.35 -4.04 -3.75
CA ARG A 31 -8.52 -4.23 -4.64
C ARG A 31 -9.81 -3.79 -3.95
N ASN A 32 -10.82 -3.42 -4.71
CA ASN A 32 -12.15 -3.04 -4.21
C ASN A 32 -12.10 -1.96 -3.10
N GLY A 33 -11.13 -1.04 -3.15
CA GLY A 33 -10.95 -0.03 -2.10
C GLY A 33 -10.42 -0.55 -0.76
N PHE A 34 -9.82 -1.75 -0.72
CA PHE A 34 -9.21 -2.32 0.49
C PHE A 34 -7.81 -2.86 0.22
N ILE A 35 -6.96 -2.79 1.24
CA ILE A 35 -5.70 -3.52 1.33
C ILE A 35 -5.96 -4.79 2.15
N TYR A 36 -5.69 -5.95 1.56
CA TYR A 36 -5.87 -7.25 2.16
C TYR A 36 -4.53 -7.77 2.70
N LEU A 37 -4.37 -7.74 4.02
CA LEU A 37 -3.20 -8.29 4.69
C LEU A 37 -3.51 -9.72 5.12
N SER A 38 -2.89 -10.68 4.43
CA SER A 38 -2.84 -12.08 4.84
C SER A 38 -1.84 -12.26 5.99
N GLU A 39 -2.12 -13.20 6.89
CA GLU A 39 -1.37 -13.39 8.14
C GLU A 39 0.15 -13.45 7.90
N THR A 40 0.86 -12.52 8.52
CA THR A 40 2.29 -12.66 8.79
C THR A 40 2.43 -13.44 10.11
N LYS A 41 3.63 -13.95 10.41
CA LYS A 41 3.94 -14.93 11.48
C LYS A 41 3.36 -14.68 12.90
N SER A 42 2.68 -13.58 13.20
CA SER A 42 1.95 -13.34 14.46
C SER A 42 0.71 -12.44 14.35
N GLY A 43 0.18 -12.15 13.15
CA GLY A 43 -0.94 -11.21 12.97
C GLY A 43 -2.16 -11.82 12.29
N LYS A 44 -3.36 -11.56 12.83
CA LYS A 44 -4.65 -11.95 12.22
C LYS A 44 -4.86 -11.30 10.87
N ALA A 45 -5.48 -12.02 9.93
CA ALA A 45 -5.87 -11.48 8.64
C ALA A 45 -6.81 -10.29 8.83
N ARG A 46 -6.55 -9.18 8.13
CA ARG A 46 -7.37 -7.98 8.22
C ARG A 46 -7.38 -7.20 6.91
N GLN A 47 -8.40 -6.36 6.78
CA GLN A 47 -8.57 -5.45 5.67
C GLN A 47 -8.38 -4.02 6.17
N ILE A 48 -7.71 -3.20 5.37
CA ILE A 48 -7.53 -1.77 5.65
C ILE A 48 -8.25 -1.00 4.54
N PRO A 49 -9.22 -0.13 4.86
CA PRO A 49 -9.90 0.67 3.84
C PRO A 49 -8.92 1.67 3.21
N VAL A 50 -9.00 1.81 1.90
CA VAL A 50 -8.22 2.79 1.14
C VAL A 50 -8.93 4.13 1.17
N SER A 51 -8.42 5.06 1.96
CA SER A 51 -8.90 6.44 1.97
C SER A 51 -8.50 7.17 0.68
N ALA A 52 -9.18 8.27 0.36
CA ALA A 52 -8.84 9.09 -0.80
C ALA A 52 -7.37 9.57 -0.78
N CYS A 53 -6.86 9.92 0.41
CA CYS A 53 -5.46 10.30 0.58
C CYS A 53 -4.52 9.13 0.28
N LEU A 54 -4.81 7.93 0.81
CA LEU A 54 -4.00 6.74 0.53
C LEU A 54 -4.02 6.36 -0.95
N ALA A 55 -5.18 6.46 -1.61
CA ALA A 55 -5.31 6.21 -3.05
C ALA A 55 -4.39 7.13 -3.87
N GLN A 56 -4.32 8.41 -3.51
CA GLN A 56 -3.44 9.38 -4.16
C GLN A 56 -1.96 9.02 -3.98
N VAL A 57 -1.55 8.65 -2.77
CA VAL A 57 -0.16 8.23 -2.49
C VAL A 57 0.20 6.96 -3.26
N LEU A 58 -0.71 5.97 -3.31
CA LEU A 58 -0.52 4.74 -4.08
C LEU A 58 -0.41 5.02 -5.59
N LYS A 59 -1.21 5.95 -6.11
CA LYS A 59 -1.14 6.38 -7.51
C LYS A 59 0.18 7.08 -7.84
N GLU A 60 0.67 7.94 -6.95
CA GLU A 60 1.99 8.57 -7.07
C GLU A 60 3.11 7.52 -7.06
N LEU A 61 3.05 6.55 -6.15
CA LEU A 61 3.99 5.43 -6.10
C LEU A 61 4.01 4.59 -7.38
N GLN A 62 2.85 4.38 -7.99
CA GLN A 62 2.73 3.66 -9.25
C GLN A 62 3.35 4.45 -10.42
N GLN A 63 3.17 5.76 -10.46
CA GLN A 63 3.78 6.60 -11.49
C GLN A 63 5.31 6.68 -11.36
N MET A 64 5.82 6.70 -10.12
CA MET A 64 7.26 6.70 -9.85
C MET A 64 7.92 5.35 -10.20
N ASN A 65 7.21 4.24 -10.00
CA ASN A 65 7.66 2.89 -10.35
C ASN A 65 7.12 2.49 -11.72
N GLN A 66 7.87 2.69 -12.81
CA GLN A 66 7.55 2.15 -14.15
C GLN A 66 7.62 0.60 -14.22
N LEU A 67 7.18 -0.12 -13.19
CA LEU A 67 7.27 -1.57 -13.04
C LEU A 67 5.99 -2.26 -13.57
N LYS A 68 6.06 -2.63 -14.85
CA LYS A 68 5.48 -3.73 -15.66
C LYS A 68 4.25 -4.58 -15.22
N SER A 69 3.64 -4.39 -14.06
CA SER A 69 2.47 -5.18 -13.65
C SER A 69 1.25 -4.25 -13.50
N PRO A 70 0.18 -4.43 -14.29
CA PRO A 70 -1.01 -3.60 -14.18
C PRO A 70 -1.71 -3.87 -12.82
N PRO A 71 -2.23 -2.83 -12.14
CA PRO A 71 -3.03 -3.04 -10.95
C PRO A 71 -4.33 -3.76 -11.34
N CYS A 72 -4.68 -4.81 -10.59
CA CYS A 72 -6.01 -5.39 -10.65
C CYS A 72 -7.00 -4.40 -10.03
N LEU A 73 -7.43 -3.41 -10.84
CA LEU A 73 -8.55 -2.50 -10.62
C LEU A 73 -8.62 -1.90 -9.19
N LEU A 74 -7.92 -0.77 -9.02
CA LEU A 74 -8.22 0.21 -7.96
C LEU A 74 -9.64 0.77 -8.13
#